data_AF-A0A8K0QUU1-F1
#
_entry.id   AF-A0A8K0QUU1-F1
#
_cell.length_a   1.000
_cell.length_b   1.000
_cell.length_c   1.000
_cell.angle_alpha   90.00
_cell.angle_beta   90.00
_cell.angle_gamma   90.00
#
_symmetry.space_group_name_H-M   'P 1'
#
loop_
_entity.id
_entity.type
_entity.pdbx_description
1 polymer ?
#
loop_
_entity_poly.entity_id
_entity_poly.type
_entity_poly.pdbx_seq_one_letter_code
_entity_poly.pdbx_strand_id
1 'polypeptide(L)'
;MGRSKRKKKAPAPPDVARMERQLTALSGEWRNLCRKLKPLLRDKIKLDNAMQKLQWHRDFPRYFHLNDLYRGGALKEEDHSYGSLKSQLKNSRRKVNVVLLELKLLESRTRQTSESYGKATCQSLCGIIRARLPRELRDLIYGYILDERRVAVDYHQLRCECLSCKDPYGAGPNAAKAINQTAIPLAHLRSTDYMGVLGNELGEYWYEKSIFVFDQCGSIREFLRNNVWSGDLRPQELVQHVEINISCFHIYRRRDQYEIMRRASNLEKSLEAICLLRRRVIIDFIFETRGMPPWSSLLPLWQFSYRKMLGVLNGVIDSLRNHQTEHKRSIRVNVWEARYLSVLCIYLTRQGLSPSNLREKNRRALSSRCNRP
;
A
#
# COMPACT_ATOMS: atom_id res chain seq x y z
N MET A 1 31.16 42.97 -9.13
CA MET A 1 30.59 42.37 -7.92
C MET A 1 29.11 42.74 -7.80
N GLY A 2 28.20 41.91 -8.33
CA GLY A 2 26.76 42.15 -8.24
C GLY A 2 26.21 41.63 -6.91
N ARG A 3 25.83 42.52 -5.99
CA ARG A 3 25.09 42.14 -4.77
C ARG A 3 23.74 41.56 -5.21
N SER A 4 23.64 40.23 -5.18
CA SER A 4 22.38 39.50 -5.36
C SER A 4 21.37 40.03 -4.34
N LYS A 5 20.40 40.82 -4.82
CA LYS A 5 19.29 41.31 -4.00
C LYS A 5 18.52 40.08 -3.53
N ARG A 6 18.72 39.66 -2.27
CA ARG A 6 17.93 38.61 -1.63
C ARG A 6 16.46 38.99 -1.78
N LYS A 7 15.74 38.31 -2.68
CA LYS A 7 14.29 38.45 -2.80
C LYS A 7 13.70 38.16 -1.42
N LYS A 8 13.00 39.14 -0.83
CA LYS A 8 12.28 38.95 0.43
C LYS A 8 11.32 37.78 0.22
N LYS A 9 11.52 36.70 0.98
CA LYS A 9 10.63 35.53 0.97
C LYS A 9 9.24 36.03 1.34
N ALA A 10 8.22 35.67 0.57
CA ALA A 10 6.84 36.04 0.89
C ALA A 10 6.52 35.54 2.31
N PRO A 11 5.83 36.34 3.15
CA PRO A 11 5.46 35.93 4.50
C PRO A 11 4.59 34.67 4.43
N ALA A 12 4.85 33.70 5.32
CA ALA A 12 4.03 32.50 5.43
C ALA A 12 2.60 32.89 5.85
N PRO A 13 1.58 32.09 5.49
CA PRO A 13 0.22 32.29 5.99
C PRO A 13 0.23 32.37 7.52
N PRO A 14 -0.56 33.27 8.13
CA PRO A 14 -0.53 33.54 9.57
C PRO A 14 -0.78 32.27 10.41
N ASP A 15 -1.62 31.36 9.92
CA ASP A 15 -1.92 30.08 10.59
C ASP A 15 -0.74 29.11 10.60
N VAL A 16 0.01 29.03 9.50
CA VAL A 16 1.21 28.18 9.38
C VAL A 16 2.30 28.66 10.34
N ALA A 17 2.53 29.98 10.39
CA ALA A 17 3.50 30.58 11.31
C ALA A 17 3.09 30.43 12.78
N ARG A 18 1.79 30.37 13.08
CA ARG A 18 1.29 30.05 14.43
C ARG A 18 1.56 28.60 14.81
N MET A 19 1.24 27.66 13.91
CA MET A 19 1.46 26.23 14.14
C MET A 19 2.94 25.86 14.25
N GLU A 20 3.83 26.50 13.47
CA GLU A 20 5.27 26.32 13.57
C GLU A 20 5.82 26.74 14.94
N ARG A 21 5.31 27.85 15.50
CA ARG A 21 5.62 28.29 16.86
C ARG A 21 5.13 27.28 17.91
N GLN A 22 3.94 26.71 17.73
CA GLN A 22 3.41 25.66 18.61
C GLN A 22 4.28 24.40 18.58
N LEU A 23 4.68 23.92 17.40
CA LEU A 23 5.59 22.76 17.28
C LEU A 23 6.94 23.02 17.94
N THR A 24 7.47 24.23 17.79
CA THR A 24 8.72 24.64 18.46
C THR A 24 8.57 24.63 19.98
N ALA A 25 7.44 25.11 20.51
CA ALA A 25 7.14 25.08 21.94
C ALA A 25 7.01 23.63 22.47
N LEU A 26 6.26 22.77 21.78
CA LEU A 26 6.09 21.35 22.14
C LEU A 26 7.42 20.58 22.13
N SER A 27 8.32 20.89 21.18
CA SER A 27 9.69 20.35 21.17
C SER A 27 10.50 20.81 22.40
N GLY A 28 10.27 22.04 22.87
CA GLY A 28 10.82 22.53 24.14
C GLY A 28 10.29 21.74 25.35
N GLU A 29 8.98 21.54 25.43
CA GLU A 29 8.32 20.75 26.48
C GLU A 29 8.84 19.30 26.52
N TRP A 30 8.98 18.66 25.36
CA TRP A 30 9.48 17.29 25.24
C TRP A 30 10.89 17.17 25.81
N ARG A 31 11.80 18.07 25.43
CA ARG A 31 13.16 18.11 25.96
C ARG A 31 13.16 18.29 27.48
N ASN A 32 12.26 19.09 28.02
CA ASN A 32 12.13 19.28 29.47
C ASN A 32 11.64 18.02 30.18
N LEU A 33 10.65 17.31 29.64
CA LEU A 33 10.19 16.03 30.19
C LEU A 33 11.28 14.95 30.12
N CYS A 34 12.03 14.86 29.02
CA CYS A 34 13.17 13.94 28.93
C CYS A 34 14.24 14.23 29.99
N ARG A 35 14.52 15.52 30.26
CA ARG A 35 15.44 15.93 31.33
C ARG A 35 14.93 15.52 32.71
N LYS A 36 13.62 15.61 32.98
CA LYS A 36 12.99 15.16 34.24
C LYS A 36 12.97 13.63 34.39
N LEU A 37 12.72 12.90 33.30
CA LEU A 37 12.61 11.43 33.32
C LEU A 37 13.97 10.75 33.57
N LYS A 38 15.05 11.27 32.98
CA LYS A 38 16.39 10.68 33.05
C LYS A 38 16.92 10.44 34.49
N PRO A 39 16.85 11.39 35.44
CA PRO A 39 17.24 11.13 36.83
C PRO A 39 16.30 10.14 37.53
N LEU A 40 14.98 10.24 37.32
CA LEU A 40 14.01 9.33 37.95
C LEU A 40 14.23 7.86 37.55
N LEU A 41 14.56 7.60 36.28
CA LEU A 41 14.92 6.26 35.81
C LEU A 41 16.21 5.76 36.47
N ARG A 42 17.22 6.62 36.61
CA ARG A 42 18.47 6.26 37.31
C ARG A 42 18.22 5.94 38.78
N ASP A 43 17.40 6.73 39.47
CA ASP A 43 17.04 6.49 40.86
C ASP A 43 16.24 5.21 41.03
N LYS A 44 15.29 4.94 40.12
CA LYS A 44 14.54 3.68 40.10
C LYS A 44 15.48 2.48 39.95
N ILE A 45 16.41 2.51 38.98
CA ILE A 45 17.39 1.42 38.76
C ILE A 45 18.24 1.21 40.00
N LYS A 46 18.75 2.29 40.63
CA LYS A 46 19.51 2.19 41.88
C LYS A 46 18.71 1.54 43.01
N LEU A 47 17.45 1.93 43.18
CA LEU A 47 16.56 1.38 44.21
C LEU A 47 16.19 -0.09 43.92
N ASP A 48 15.91 -0.45 42.66
CA ASP A 48 15.65 -1.85 42.27
C ASP A 48 16.89 -2.72 42.55
N ASN A 49 18.11 -2.24 42.24
CA ASN A 49 19.37 -2.95 42.55
C ASN A 49 19.61 -3.08 44.06
N ALA A 50 19.36 -2.04 44.84
CA ALA A 50 19.48 -2.08 46.31
C ALA A 50 18.49 -3.08 46.93
N MET A 51 17.25 -3.10 46.42
CA MET A 51 16.23 -4.08 46.80
C MET A 51 16.64 -5.51 46.46
N GLN A 52 17.20 -5.74 45.26
CA GLN A 52 17.72 -7.06 44.87
C GLN A 52 18.87 -7.51 45.78
N LYS A 53 19.79 -6.60 46.14
CA LYS A 53 20.89 -6.90 47.06
C LYS A 53 20.39 -7.26 48.46
N LEU A 54 19.43 -6.51 49.01
CA LEU A 54 18.81 -6.83 50.31
C LEU A 54 18.03 -8.14 50.28
N GLN A 55 17.29 -8.39 49.20
CA GLN A 55 16.58 -9.66 49.02
C GLN A 55 17.57 -10.83 49.00
N TRP A 56 18.68 -10.69 48.27
CA TRP A 56 19.75 -11.68 48.25
C TRP A 56 20.35 -11.91 49.65
N HIS A 57 20.66 -10.85 50.42
CA HIS A 57 21.14 -10.98 51.79
C HIS A 57 20.12 -11.60 52.75
N ARG A 58 18.82 -11.47 52.49
CA ARG A 58 17.76 -12.12 53.27
C ARG A 58 17.61 -13.61 52.93
N ASP A 59 17.81 -13.96 51.66
CA ASP A 59 17.64 -15.32 51.15
C ASP A 59 18.91 -16.18 51.32
N PHE A 60 20.10 -15.58 51.23
CA PHE A 60 21.40 -16.26 51.36
C PHE A 60 21.58 -17.03 52.69
N PRO A 61 21.18 -16.50 53.86
CA PRO A 61 21.32 -17.19 55.13
C PRO A 61 20.37 -18.36 55.32
N ARG A 62 19.34 -18.54 54.47
CA ARG A 62 18.51 -19.75 54.46
C ARG A 62 19.27 -20.98 53.95
N TYR A 63 20.41 -20.78 53.29
CA TYR A 63 21.24 -21.85 52.74
C TYR A 63 22.37 -22.30 53.68
N PHE A 64 22.61 -21.59 54.79
CA PHE A 64 23.62 -21.96 55.78
C PHE A 64 23.01 -22.00 57.19
N HIS A 65 22.80 -23.20 57.74
CA HIS A 65 22.26 -23.48 59.08
C HIS A 65 23.15 -23.05 60.26
N LEU A 66 24.03 -22.05 60.07
CA LEU A 66 24.99 -21.65 61.10
C LEU A 66 24.58 -20.29 61.72
N ASN A 67 24.24 -20.38 63.01
CA ASN A 67 24.07 -19.32 64.01
C ASN A 67 22.73 -18.56 64.04
N ASP A 68 21.73 -19.19 64.64
CA ASP A 68 20.46 -18.58 65.05
C ASP A 68 20.56 -17.66 66.29
N LEU A 69 21.64 -17.74 67.07
CA LEU A 69 21.75 -17.05 68.37
C LEU A 69 22.20 -15.57 68.31
N TYR A 70 22.73 -15.08 67.19
CA TYR A 70 23.24 -13.70 67.07
C TYR A 70 22.37 -12.75 66.21
N ARG A 71 21.23 -13.21 65.65
CA ARG A 71 20.48 -12.44 64.63
C ARG A 71 19.34 -11.56 65.13
N GLY A 72 18.92 -11.67 66.39
CA GLY A 72 17.70 -11.01 66.88
C GLY A 72 17.70 -9.47 66.77
N GLY A 73 18.88 -8.83 66.90
CA GLY A 73 19.04 -7.38 66.77
C GLY A 73 19.16 -6.90 65.32
N ALA A 74 20.04 -7.54 64.53
CA ALA A 74 20.31 -7.15 63.15
C ALA A 74 19.08 -7.30 62.23
N LEU A 75 18.24 -8.32 62.45
CA LEU A 75 17.03 -8.53 61.66
C LEU A 75 16.02 -7.38 61.77
N LYS A 76 15.91 -6.75 62.95
CA LYS A 76 14.97 -5.63 63.14
C LYS A 76 15.41 -4.39 62.39
N GLU A 77 16.71 -4.07 62.37
CA GLU A 77 17.23 -2.93 61.61
C GLU A 77 17.12 -3.15 60.09
N GLU A 78 17.35 -4.38 59.62
CA GLU A 78 17.16 -4.75 58.21
C GLU A 78 15.70 -4.64 57.75
N ASP A 79 14.74 -5.05 58.59
CA ASP A 79 13.31 -4.92 58.27
C ASP A 79 12.85 -3.45 58.17
N HIS A 80 13.38 -2.56 59.03
CA HIS A 80 13.11 -1.12 58.93
C HIS A 80 13.72 -0.52 57.65
N SER A 81 14.96 -0.88 57.34
CA SER A 81 15.66 -0.45 56.12
C SER A 81 14.92 -0.89 54.84
N TYR A 82 14.49 -2.16 54.80
CA TYR A 82 13.70 -2.72 53.71
C TYR A 82 12.34 -2.02 53.54
N GLY A 83 11.64 -1.74 54.64
CA GLY A 83 10.36 -1.02 54.63
C GLY A 83 10.50 0.41 54.07
N SER A 84 11.58 1.10 54.44
CA SER A 84 11.91 2.44 53.92
C SER A 84 12.19 2.40 52.41
N LEU A 85 13.07 1.49 51.95
CA LEU A 85 13.41 1.34 50.54
C LEU A 85 12.21 0.96 49.67
N LYS A 86 11.34 0.07 50.16
CA LYS A 86 10.09 -0.31 49.47
C LYS A 86 9.17 0.89 49.29
N SER A 87 9.06 1.76 50.30
CA SER A 87 8.27 3.00 50.25
C SER A 87 8.88 4.01 49.27
N GLN A 88 10.20 4.17 49.28
CA GLN A 88 10.93 5.01 48.32
C GLN A 88 10.76 4.50 46.88
N LEU A 89 10.87 3.20 46.65
CA LEU A 89 10.66 2.59 45.34
C LEU A 89 9.22 2.79 44.85
N LYS A 90 8.23 2.61 45.73
CA LYS A 90 6.82 2.90 45.42
C LYS A 90 6.62 4.36 45.01
N ASN A 91 7.24 5.29 45.73
CA ASN A 91 7.18 6.72 45.40
C ASN A 91 7.87 7.02 44.06
N SER A 92 9.07 6.47 43.82
CA SER A 92 9.81 6.62 42.56
C SER A 92 9.00 6.07 41.37
N ARG A 93 8.38 4.90 41.51
CA ARG A 93 7.49 4.32 40.49
C ARG A 93 6.29 5.23 40.20
N ARG A 94 5.66 5.83 41.22
CA ARG A 94 4.58 6.81 41.02
C ARG A 94 5.07 8.02 40.23
N LYS A 95 6.23 8.60 40.59
CA LYS A 95 6.82 9.74 39.88
C LYS A 95 7.14 9.41 38.41
N VAL A 96 7.74 8.24 38.15
CA VAL A 96 7.99 7.77 36.78
C VAL A 96 6.69 7.62 36.00
N ASN A 97 5.65 7.02 36.59
CA ASN A 97 4.37 6.84 35.93
C ASN A 97 3.69 8.16 35.57
N VAL A 98 3.77 9.18 36.44
CA VAL A 98 3.25 10.53 36.15
C VAL A 98 3.94 11.13 34.93
N VAL A 99 5.28 11.10 34.89
CA VAL A 99 6.04 11.64 33.74
C VAL A 99 5.77 10.85 32.45
N LEU A 100 5.57 9.53 32.53
CA LEU A 100 5.19 8.70 31.38
C LEU A 100 3.80 9.06 30.84
N LEU A 101 2.84 9.36 31.71
CA LEU A 101 1.52 9.83 31.30
C LEU A 101 1.60 11.22 30.64
N GLU A 102 2.40 12.13 31.20
CA GLU A 102 2.66 13.45 30.59
C GLU A 102 3.30 13.32 29.20
N LEU A 103 4.25 12.41 29.02
CA LEU A 103 4.88 12.14 27.72
C LEU A 103 3.87 11.61 26.68
N LYS A 104 2.98 10.68 27.06
CA LYS A 104 1.92 10.18 26.17
C LYS A 104 0.97 11.29 25.74
N LEU A 105 0.58 12.15 26.67
CA LEU A 105 -0.28 13.30 26.37
C LEU A 105 0.44 14.28 25.42
N LEU A 106 1.72 14.56 25.67
CA LEU A 106 2.52 15.44 24.83
C LEU A 106 2.74 14.86 23.42
N GLU A 107 2.95 13.56 23.31
CA GLU A 107 3.05 12.85 22.02
C GLU A 107 1.75 12.98 21.22
N SER A 108 0.59 12.77 21.86
CA SER A 108 -0.73 12.95 21.23
C SER A 108 -0.92 14.39 20.71
N ARG A 109 -0.61 15.40 21.52
CA ARG A 109 -0.68 16.82 21.12
C ARG A 109 0.28 17.17 20.00
N THR A 110 1.51 16.65 20.05
CA THR A 110 2.52 16.85 19.01
C THR A 110 2.08 16.24 17.70
N ARG A 111 1.52 15.02 17.73
CA ARG A 111 0.97 14.36 16.55
C ARG A 111 -0.18 15.17 15.95
N GLN A 112 -1.13 15.63 16.76
CA GLN A 112 -2.25 16.45 16.29
C GLN A 112 -1.78 17.78 15.69
N THR A 113 -0.86 18.48 16.34
CA THR A 113 -0.33 19.77 15.86
C THR A 113 0.47 19.58 14.57
N SER A 114 1.26 18.51 14.48
CA SER A 114 2.02 18.15 13.27
C SER A 114 1.09 17.83 12.11
N GLU A 115 0.01 17.08 12.37
CA GLU A 115 -1.01 16.79 11.37
C GLU A 115 -1.71 18.06 10.88
N SER A 116 -2.14 18.95 11.78
CA SER A 116 -2.75 20.24 11.40
C SER A 116 -1.79 21.12 10.60
N TYR A 117 -0.52 21.19 11.01
CA TYR A 117 0.52 21.94 10.29
C TYR A 117 0.74 21.38 8.88
N GLY A 118 0.83 20.05 8.76
CA GLY A 118 0.96 19.35 7.48
C GLY A 118 -0.20 19.66 6.55
N LYS A 119 -1.46 19.52 7.04
CA LYS A 119 -2.67 19.83 6.27
C LYS A 119 -2.66 21.27 5.75
N ALA A 120 -2.44 22.26 6.63
CA ALA A 120 -2.45 23.67 6.25
C ALA A 120 -1.35 24.02 5.23
N THR A 121 -0.15 23.46 5.41
CA THR A 121 0.98 23.70 4.50
C THR A 121 0.72 23.08 3.12
N CYS A 122 0.24 21.83 3.08
CA CYS A 122 -0.13 21.15 1.84
C CYS A 122 -1.24 21.89 1.10
N GLN A 123 -2.31 22.30 1.79
CA GLN A 123 -3.41 23.05 1.19
C GLN A 123 -2.95 24.40 0.64
N SER A 124 -2.11 25.14 1.38
CA SER A 124 -1.55 26.41 0.91
C SER A 124 -0.73 26.22 -0.36
N LEU A 125 0.12 25.18 -0.42
CA LEU A 125 0.91 24.86 -1.61
C LEU A 125 0.01 24.47 -2.79
N CYS A 126 -0.97 23.60 -2.56
CA CYS A 126 -1.93 23.16 -3.58
C CYS A 126 -2.73 24.32 -4.14
N GLY A 127 -3.15 25.27 -3.29
CA GLY A 127 -3.81 26.50 -3.69
C GLY A 127 -2.93 27.37 -4.60
N ILE A 128 -1.64 27.52 -4.28
CA ILE A 128 -0.69 28.26 -5.11
C ILE A 128 -0.48 27.57 -6.47
N ILE A 129 -0.28 26.25 -6.47
CA ILE A 129 -0.12 25.45 -7.70
C ILE A 129 -1.34 25.62 -8.61
N ARG A 130 -2.55 25.45 -8.06
CA ARG A 130 -3.80 25.57 -8.80
C ARG A 130 -4.04 26.98 -9.34
N ALA A 131 -3.70 28.02 -8.56
CA ALA A 131 -3.90 29.41 -8.96
C ALA A 131 -2.89 29.89 -10.01
N ARG A 132 -1.67 29.34 -10.02
CA ARG A 132 -0.57 29.84 -10.88
C ARG A 132 -0.29 29.00 -12.11
N LEU A 133 -0.60 27.71 -12.08
CA LEU A 133 -0.32 26.81 -13.19
C LEU A 133 -1.62 26.47 -13.91
N PRO A 134 -1.67 26.53 -15.25
CA PRO A 134 -2.80 25.99 -16.02
C PRO A 134 -2.84 24.45 -15.89
N ARG A 135 -4.00 23.86 -16.22
CA ARG A 135 -4.27 22.43 -15.96
C ARG A 135 -3.22 21.52 -16.61
N GLU A 136 -2.80 21.85 -17.81
CA GLU A 136 -1.87 21.06 -18.62
C GLU A 136 -0.50 20.94 -17.93
N LEU A 137 0.00 22.03 -17.32
CA LEU A 137 1.24 22.00 -16.56
C LEU A 137 1.09 21.26 -15.23
N ARG A 138 -0.10 21.29 -14.62
CA ARG A 138 -0.39 20.50 -13.41
C ARG A 138 -0.40 19.00 -13.73
N ASP A 139 -0.98 18.61 -14.84
CA ASP A 139 -1.00 17.22 -15.32
C ASP A 139 0.42 16.67 -15.53
N LEU A 140 1.38 17.47 -16.01
CA LEU A 140 2.80 17.07 -16.08
C LEU A 140 3.39 16.81 -14.69
N ILE A 141 3.06 17.66 -13.71
CA ILE A 141 3.49 17.46 -12.31
C ILE A 141 2.83 16.21 -11.73
N TYR A 142 1.55 15.96 -11.99
CA TYR A 142 0.85 14.76 -11.55
C TYR A 142 1.49 13.49 -12.11
N GLY A 143 1.85 13.51 -13.40
CA GLY A 143 2.60 12.43 -14.03
C GLY A 143 3.92 12.14 -13.33
N TYR A 144 4.65 13.18 -12.93
CA TYR A 144 5.89 13.04 -12.17
C TYR A 144 5.67 12.53 -10.74
N ILE A 145 4.63 12.99 -10.05
CA ILE A 145 4.33 12.59 -8.66
C ILE A 145 3.90 11.13 -8.59
N LEU A 146 3.08 10.70 -9.54
CA LEU A 146 2.48 9.37 -9.50
C LEU A 146 3.45 8.29 -9.97
N ASP A 147 4.38 8.61 -10.91
CA ASP A 147 5.46 7.78 -11.49
C ASP A 147 5.02 6.40 -12.08
N GLU A 148 3.85 5.90 -11.70
CA GLU A 148 3.32 4.60 -12.02
C GLU A 148 2.24 4.69 -13.10
N ARG A 149 2.66 4.31 -14.30
CA ARG A 149 1.76 4.16 -15.44
C ARG A 149 1.03 2.84 -15.44
N ARG A 150 1.50 1.85 -14.67
CA ARG A 150 0.93 0.49 -14.62
C ARG A 150 0.72 0.12 -13.16
N VAL A 151 -0.54 0.08 -12.75
CA VAL A 151 -0.94 -0.19 -11.37
C VAL A 151 -1.44 -1.63 -11.30
N ALA A 152 -0.70 -2.50 -10.61
CA ALA A 152 -1.13 -3.87 -10.37
C ALA A 152 -2.25 -3.90 -9.32
N VAL A 153 -3.41 -4.41 -9.70
CA VAL A 153 -4.57 -4.58 -8.82
C VAL A 153 -4.59 -6.01 -8.31
N ASP A 154 -4.08 -6.20 -7.09
CA ASP A 154 -4.04 -7.51 -6.44
C ASP A 154 -5.38 -7.86 -5.79
N TYR A 155 -6.03 -8.91 -6.30
CA TYR A 155 -7.30 -9.43 -5.76
C TYR A 155 -7.16 -10.03 -4.36
N HIS A 156 -6.00 -10.60 -4.01
CA HIS A 156 -5.79 -11.14 -2.68
C HIS A 156 -5.72 -10.01 -1.65
N GLN A 157 -5.11 -8.89 -2.00
CA GLN A 157 -5.12 -7.68 -1.20
C GLN A 157 -6.53 -7.11 -1.00
N LEU A 158 -7.34 -7.08 -2.07
CA LEU A 158 -8.75 -6.67 -1.98
C LEU A 158 -9.56 -7.56 -1.01
N ARG A 159 -9.29 -8.87 -0.99
CA ARG A 159 -10.09 -9.84 -0.24
C ARG A 159 -9.58 -10.14 1.17
N CYS A 160 -8.27 -10.18 1.39
CA CYS A 160 -7.66 -10.54 2.68
C CYS A 160 -7.98 -9.53 3.78
N GLU A 161 -8.11 -8.24 3.45
CA GLU A 161 -8.51 -7.24 4.44
C GLU A 161 -10.02 -7.26 4.77
N CYS A 162 -10.83 -7.98 3.99
CA CYS A 162 -12.25 -8.24 4.30
C CYS A 162 -12.45 -9.42 5.26
N LEU A 163 -11.52 -10.37 5.34
CA LEU A 163 -11.71 -11.60 6.14
C LEU A 163 -11.47 -11.42 7.64
N SER A 164 -10.91 -10.29 8.08
CA SER A 164 -10.87 -9.94 9.51
C SER A 164 -12.14 -9.23 10.00
N CYS A 165 -13.03 -8.83 9.08
CA CYS A 165 -14.33 -8.27 9.38
C CYS A 165 -15.36 -9.40 9.34
N LYS A 166 -16.06 -9.67 10.43
CA LYS A 166 -17.24 -10.56 10.47
C LYS A 166 -18.44 -9.93 9.75
N ASP A 167 -18.27 -9.45 8.52
CA ASP A 167 -19.37 -8.92 7.71
C ASP A 167 -19.66 -9.89 6.56
N PRO A 168 -20.75 -10.67 6.63
CA PRO A 168 -21.12 -11.62 5.59
C PRO A 168 -21.64 -10.97 4.30
N TYR A 169 -21.77 -9.63 4.21
CA TYR A 169 -22.35 -8.97 3.04
C TYR A 169 -21.63 -7.70 2.55
N GLY A 170 -20.50 -7.30 3.13
CA GLY A 170 -19.79 -6.07 2.75
C GLY A 170 -18.31 -6.28 2.47
N ALA A 171 -17.85 -5.99 1.26
CA ALA A 171 -16.44 -5.68 1.03
C ALA A 171 -16.11 -4.43 1.86
N GLY A 172 -15.41 -4.59 2.98
CA GLY A 172 -15.12 -3.50 3.89
C GLY A 172 -14.25 -2.41 3.22
N PRO A 173 -14.22 -1.18 3.78
CA PRO A 173 -13.42 -0.03 3.27
C PRO A 173 -11.90 -0.27 3.21
N ASN A 174 -11.43 -1.45 3.57
CA ASN A 174 -10.02 -1.83 3.62
C ASN A 174 -9.51 -2.41 2.28
N ALA A 175 -10.36 -2.97 1.42
CA ALA A 175 -9.92 -3.50 0.13
C ALA A 175 -9.19 -2.44 -0.73
N ALA A 176 -9.72 -1.22 -0.77
CA ALA A 176 -9.05 -0.08 -1.39
C ALA A 176 -7.68 0.20 -0.75
N LYS A 177 -7.58 0.11 0.59
CA LYS A 177 -6.38 0.42 1.38
C LYS A 177 -5.15 -0.43 1.03
N ALA A 178 -5.34 -1.64 0.51
CA ALA A 178 -4.23 -2.51 0.12
C ALA A 178 -3.67 -2.13 -1.26
N ILE A 179 -4.53 -1.91 -2.28
CA ILE A 179 -4.14 -1.29 -3.58
C ILE A 179 -3.43 0.05 -3.34
N ASN A 180 -3.86 0.77 -2.30
CA ASN A 180 -3.39 2.09 -1.95
C ASN A 180 -1.97 2.17 -1.38
N GLN A 181 -1.38 1.06 -0.90
CA GLN A 181 -0.04 1.10 -0.28
C GLN A 181 1.08 0.91 -1.29
N THR A 182 0.82 0.14 -2.35
CA THR A 182 1.82 -0.13 -3.39
C THR A 182 1.88 1.01 -4.41
N ALA A 183 0.73 1.52 -4.86
CA ALA A 183 0.69 2.43 -6.01
C ALA A 183 0.79 3.92 -5.67
N ILE A 184 0.41 4.33 -4.45
CA ILE A 184 0.48 5.73 -4.01
C ILE A 184 1.12 5.77 -2.62
N PRO A 185 2.46 5.90 -2.54
CA PRO A 185 3.22 5.64 -1.31
C PRO A 185 2.87 6.61 -0.17
N LEU A 186 2.33 7.78 -0.51
CA LEU A 186 2.03 8.85 0.44
C LEU A 186 0.53 8.99 0.69
N ALA A 187 0.07 8.50 1.85
CA ALA A 187 -1.35 8.55 2.23
C ALA A 187 -1.95 9.97 2.22
N HIS A 188 -1.14 11.00 2.50
CA HIS A 188 -1.60 12.39 2.48
C HIS A 188 -1.96 12.89 1.07
N LEU A 189 -1.36 12.34 0.00
CA LEU A 189 -1.71 12.73 -1.38
C LEU A 189 -3.16 12.35 -1.71
N ARG A 190 -3.67 11.28 -1.10
CA ARG A 190 -5.03 10.79 -1.34
C ARG A 190 -6.09 11.52 -0.54
N SER A 191 -5.70 12.33 0.43
CA SER A 191 -6.59 12.99 1.38
C SER A 191 -6.93 14.42 0.96
N THR A 192 -8.22 14.70 0.80
CA THR A 192 -8.76 16.03 0.54
C THR A 192 -8.46 16.98 1.69
N ASP A 193 -8.29 16.47 2.92
CA ASP A 193 -7.81 17.27 4.06
C ASP A 193 -6.43 17.88 3.82
N TYR A 194 -5.56 17.22 3.04
CA TYR A 194 -4.21 17.70 2.76
C TYR A 194 -4.14 18.43 1.41
N MET A 195 -4.75 17.85 0.38
CA MET A 195 -4.61 18.34 -1.00
C MET A 195 -5.74 19.29 -1.42
N GLY A 196 -6.83 19.36 -0.64
CA GLY A 196 -8.03 20.09 -1.02
C GLY A 196 -8.59 19.60 -2.36
N VAL A 197 -9.03 20.55 -3.20
CA VAL A 197 -9.55 20.27 -4.55
C VAL A 197 -8.49 19.64 -5.46
N LEU A 198 -7.20 19.92 -5.23
CA LEU A 198 -6.11 19.33 -6.02
C LEU A 198 -6.04 17.80 -5.85
N GLY A 199 -6.53 17.28 -4.71
CA GLY A 199 -6.61 15.84 -4.49
C GLY A 199 -7.56 15.15 -5.47
N ASN A 200 -8.69 15.78 -5.78
CA ASN A 200 -9.63 15.27 -6.79
C ASN A 200 -9.02 15.35 -8.19
N GLU A 201 -8.37 16.47 -8.52
CA GLU A 201 -7.68 16.64 -9.82
C GLU A 201 -6.59 15.57 -10.03
N LEU A 202 -5.82 15.27 -8.98
CA LEU A 202 -4.78 14.24 -8.99
C LEU A 202 -5.37 12.83 -9.10
N GLY A 203 -6.48 12.56 -8.41
CA GLY A 203 -7.18 11.28 -8.50
C GLY A 203 -7.83 11.03 -9.85
N GLU A 204 -8.44 12.07 -10.46
CA GLU A 204 -8.91 12.03 -11.84
C GLU A 204 -7.77 11.69 -12.78
N TYR A 205 -6.64 12.41 -12.69
CA TYR A 205 -5.47 12.15 -13.52
C TYR A 205 -4.98 10.71 -13.37
N TRP A 206 -4.92 10.19 -12.13
CA TRP A 206 -4.51 8.81 -11.85
C TRP A 206 -5.45 7.79 -12.53
N TYR A 207 -6.76 7.92 -12.35
CA TYR A 207 -7.72 7.01 -13.00
C TYR A 207 -7.68 7.11 -14.54
N GLU A 208 -7.48 8.30 -15.08
CA GLU A 208 -7.47 8.51 -16.52
C GLU A 208 -6.19 8.03 -17.21
N LYS A 209 -5.03 8.20 -16.56
CA LYS A 209 -3.72 7.97 -17.19
C LYS A 209 -3.06 6.65 -16.80
N SER A 210 -3.40 6.07 -15.66
CA SER A 210 -2.84 4.78 -15.24
C SER A 210 -3.50 3.62 -15.99
N ILE A 211 -2.69 2.59 -16.26
CA ILE A 211 -3.10 1.29 -16.78
C ILE A 211 -3.32 0.38 -15.58
N PHE A 212 -4.57 -0.01 -15.32
CA PHE A 212 -4.91 -0.91 -14.21
C PHE A 212 -4.77 -2.35 -14.66
N VAL A 213 -3.80 -3.06 -14.09
CA VAL A 213 -3.43 -4.43 -14.45
C VAL A 213 -4.10 -5.41 -13.49
N PHE A 214 -4.99 -6.24 -14.01
CA PHE A 214 -5.75 -7.23 -13.24
C PHE A 214 -5.28 -8.64 -13.57
N ASP A 215 -4.66 -9.31 -12.59
CA ASP A 215 -4.26 -10.72 -12.71
C ASP A 215 -5.44 -11.68 -12.45
N GLN A 216 -6.48 -11.19 -11.78
CA GLN A 216 -7.69 -11.94 -11.50
C GLN A 216 -8.90 -11.10 -11.87
N CYS A 217 -9.69 -11.61 -12.81
CA CYS A 217 -10.83 -10.89 -13.37
C CYS A 217 -11.80 -10.42 -12.26
N GLY A 218 -12.04 -11.23 -11.22
CA GLY A 218 -13.04 -10.94 -10.17
C GLY A 218 -12.87 -9.62 -9.41
N SER A 219 -11.66 -9.04 -9.43
CA SER A 219 -11.34 -7.76 -8.76
C SER A 219 -11.92 -6.52 -9.46
N ILE A 220 -12.22 -6.57 -10.76
CA ILE A 220 -12.56 -5.37 -11.54
C ILE A 220 -13.82 -4.70 -10.97
N ARG A 221 -14.86 -5.47 -10.65
CA ARG A 221 -16.12 -4.92 -10.12
C ARG A 221 -15.91 -4.22 -8.78
N GLU A 222 -15.13 -4.81 -7.90
CA GLU A 222 -14.82 -4.27 -6.58
C GLU A 222 -13.97 -3.01 -6.70
N PHE A 223 -12.97 -3.03 -7.57
CA PHE A 223 -12.15 -1.85 -7.88
C PHE A 223 -13.00 -0.69 -8.41
N LEU A 224 -13.93 -0.95 -9.34
CA LEU A 224 -14.74 0.12 -9.93
C LEU A 224 -15.77 0.73 -8.97
N ARG A 225 -16.13 0.00 -7.90
CA ARG A 225 -17.05 0.45 -6.85
C ARG A 225 -16.36 1.23 -5.75
N ASN A 226 -15.09 0.95 -5.50
CA ASN A 226 -14.36 1.52 -4.37
C ASN A 226 -13.46 2.66 -4.83
N ASN A 227 -13.78 3.88 -4.40
CA ASN A 227 -12.90 5.01 -4.62
C ASN A 227 -11.65 4.89 -3.72
N VAL A 228 -10.48 4.88 -4.36
CA VAL A 228 -9.15 4.83 -3.71
C VAL A 228 -8.80 6.19 -3.12
N TRP A 229 -9.27 7.25 -3.76
CA TRP A 229 -9.05 8.64 -3.36
C TRP A 229 -10.14 9.07 -2.40
N SER A 230 -9.86 10.05 -1.56
CA SER A 230 -10.95 10.71 -0.82
C SER A 230 -11.74 11.63 -1.75
N GLY A 231 -13.04 11.77 -1.50
CA GLY A 231 -13.96 12.56 -2.34
C GLY A 231 -14.93 11.69 -3.15
N ASP A 232 -15.65 12.34 -4.07
CA ASP A 232 -16.77 11.75 -4.82
C ASP A 232 -16.37 11.21 -6.20
N LEU A 233 -15.09 10.84 -6.36
CA LEU A 233 -14.63 10.26 -7.62
C LEU A 233 -15.28 8.89 -7.84
N ARG A 234 -15.73 8.66 -9.07
CA ARG A 234 -16.35 7.41 -9.48
C ARG A 234 -15.40 6.70 -10.45
N PRO A 235 -14.67 5.66 -10.01
CA PRO A 235 -13.69 4.99 -10.86
C PRO A 235 -14.29 4.51 -12.19
N GLN A 236 -15.53 4.01 -12.16
CA GLN A 236 -16.29 3.60 -13.34
C GLN A 236 -16.48 4.70 -14.41
N GLU A 237 -16.35 5.97 -14.03
CA GLU A 237 -16.50 7.12 -14.93
C GLU A 237 -15.16 7.66 -15.42
N LEU A 238 -14.04 7.29 -14.77
CA LEU A 238 -12.73 7.90 -14.99
C LEU A 238 -11.72 6.94 -15.62
N VAL A 239 -11.80 5.64 -15.31
CA VAL A 239 -10.87 4.62 -15.81
C VAL A 239 -10.91 4.51 -17.33
N GLN A 240 -9.75 4.64 -17.99
CA GLN A 240 -9.62 4.56 -19.45
C GLN A 240 -8.76 3.39 -19.93
N HIS A 241 -7.85 2.90 -19.10
CA HIS A 241 -6.89 1.85 -19.48
C HIS A 241 -6.96 0.68 -18.52
N VAL A 242 -7.41 -0.46 -19.03
CA VAL A 242 -7.54 -1.71 -18.28
C VAL A 242 -6.73 -2.77 -18.98
N GLU A 243 -5.87 -3.45 -18.24
CA GLU A 243 -5.12 -4.60 -18.72
C GLU A 243 -5.56 -5.82 -17.92
N ILE A 244 -5.98 -6.89 -18.61
CA ILE A 244 -6.42 -8.14 -17.99
C ILE A 244 -5.40 -9.20 -18.36
N ASN A 245 -4.63 -9.63 -17.37
CA ASN A 245 -3.67 -10.70 -17.51
C ASN A 245 -4.37 -12.03 -17.30
N ILE A 246 -4.44 -12.82 -18.36
CA ILE A 246 -4.99 -14.16 -18.32
C ILE A 246 -3.80 -15.12 -18.42
N SER A 247 -3.30 -15.48 -17.24
CA SER A 247 -2.26 -16.50 -17.13
C SER A 247 -2.87 -17.89 -17.24
N CYS A 248 -2.42 -18.66 -18.22
CA CYS A 248 -2.79 -20.07 -18.39
C CYS A 248 -1.80 -21.01 -17.68
N PHE A 249 -0.93 -20.47 -16.80
CA PHE A 249 0.18 -21.22 -16.23
C PHE A 249 -0.26 -22.37 -15.33
N HIS A 250 -1.33 -22.24 -14.56
CA HIS A 250 -1.72 -23.26 -13.58
C HIS A 250 -2.55 -24.40 -14.18
N ILE A 251 -2.38 -24.74 -15.46
CA ILE A 251 -3.16 -25.76 -16.18
C ILE A 251 -2.28 -27.01 -16.44
N TYR A 252 -1.94 -27.74 -15.39
CA TYR A 252 -1.06 -28.93 -15.49
C TYR A 252 -1.69 -30.23 -14.95
N ARG A 253 -2.79 -30.17 -14.18
CA ARG A 253 -3.44 -31.30 -13.51
C ARG A 253 -4.92 -31.38 -13.88
N ARG A 254 -5.54 -32.56 -13.81
CA ARG A 254 -7.00 -32.74 -14.06
C ARG A 254 -7.88 -31.86 -13.16
N ARG A 255 -7.44 -31.52 -11.94
CA ARG A 255 -8.12 -30.54 -11.07
C ARG A 255 -8.18 -29.13 -11.67
N ASP A 256 -7.35 -28.84 -12.67
CA ASP A 256 -7.24 -27.52 -13.25
C ASP A 256 -8.30 -27.26 -14.34
N GLN A 257 -9.02 -28.28 -14.83
CA GLN A 257 -10.19 -28.06 -15.71
C GLN A 257 -11.30 -27.27 -15.00
N TYR A 258 -11.53 -27.53 -13.72
CA TYR A 258 -12.47 -26.75 -12.92
C TYR A 258 -11.98 -25.31 -12.75
N GLU A 259 -10.68 -25.10 -12.50
CA GLU A 259 -10.10 -23.76 -12.40
C GLU A 259 -10.16 -22.99 -13.73
N ILE A 260 -10.03 -23.64 -14.89
CA ILE A 260 -10.26 -23.01 -16.19
C ILE A 260 -11.71 -22.55 -16.31
N MET A 261 -12.68 -23.42 -16.04
CA MET A 261 -14.10 -23.07 -16.14
C MET A 261 -14.47 -21.97 -15.14
N ARG A 262 -13.91 -22.02 -13.94
CA ARG A 262 -14.04 -20.98 -12.91
C ARG A 262 -13.45 -19.65 -13.38
N ARG A 263 -12.26 -19.66 -13.98
CA ARG A 263 -11.61 -18.46 -14.54
C ARG A 263 -12.39 -17.89 -15.72
N ALA A 264 -12.93 -18.75 -16.58
CA ALA A 264 -13.83 -18.34 -17.67
C ALA A 264 -15.10 -17.66 -17.13
N SER A 265 -15.76 -18.27 -16.13
CA SER A 265 -16.93 -17.67 -15.49
C SER A 265 -16.61 -16.37 -14.74
N ASN A 266 -15.43 -16.29 -14.11
CA ASN A 266 -14.98 -15.04 -13.49
C ASN A 266 -14.70 -13.97 -14.54
N LEU A 267 -14.14 -14.34 -15.68
CA LEU A 267 -13.92 -13.42 -16.80
C LEU A 267 -15.26 -12.88 -17.31
N GLU A 268 -16.29 -13.72 -17.48
CA GLU A 268 -17.65 -13.29 -17.85
C GLU A 268 -18.19 -12.22 -16.88
N LYS A 269 -18.13 -12.47 -15.57
CA LYS A 269 -18.56 -11.51 -14.53
C LYS A 269 -17.78 -10.20 -14.57
N SER A 270 -16.52 -10.26 -14.95
CA SER A 270 -15.65 -9.09 -15.05
C SER A 270 -15.94 -8.27 -16.28
N LEU A 271 -16.46 -8.88 -17.34
CA LEU A 271 -16.93 -8.16 -18.51
C LEU A 271 -18.20 -7.40 -18.18
N GLU A 272 -19.12 -7.98 -17.42
CA GLU A 272 -20.26 -7.22 -16.89
C GLU A 272 -19.79 -5.99 -16.10
N ALA A 273 -18.70 -6.11 -15.34
CA ALA A 273 -18.10 -4.98 -14.64
C ALA A 273 -17.44 -3.96 -15.58
N ILE A 274 -16.74 -4.41 -16.62
CA ILE A 274 -16.20 -3.54 -17.68
C ILE A 274 -17.31 -2.78 -18.39
N CYS A 275 -18.47 -3.41 -18.60
CA CYS A 275 -19.67 -2.79 -19.16
C CYS A 275 -20.22 -1.66 -18.27
N LEU A 276 -19.78 -1.52 -17.01
CA LEU A 276 -20.09 -0.36 -16.17
C LEU A 276 -19.24 0.87 -16.51
N LEU A 277 -18.11 0.70 -17.22
CA LEU A 277 -17.23 1.79 -17.60
C LEU A 277 -17.91 2.72 -18.61
N ARG A 278 -18.02 4.01 -18.26
CA ARG A 278 -18.78 5.00 -19.06
C ARG A 278 -17.97 5.65 -20.17
N ARG A 279 -16.65 5.66 -20.08
CA ARG A 279 -15.77 6.33 -21.05
C ARG A 279 -15.29 5.38 -22.16
N ARG A 280 -14.53 5.93 -23.11
CA ARG A 280 -13.74 5.14 -24.05
C ARG A 280 -12.68 4.38 -23.27
N VAL A 281 -12.74 3.04 -23.33
CA VAL A 281 -11.83 2.16 -22.60
C VAL A 281 -10.97 1.39 -23.59
N ILE A 282 -9.67 1.32 -23.30
CA ILE A 282 -8.74 0.41 -23.94
C ILE A 282 -8.57 -0.79 -23.01
N ILE A 283 -8.89 -1.97 -23.53
CA ILE A 283 -8.79 -3.24 -22.82
C ILE A 283 -7.72 -4.07 -23.50
N ASP A 284 -6.62 -4.28 -22.81
CA ASP A 284 -5.54 -5.17 -23.24
C ASP A 284 -5.71 -6.53 -22.57
N PHE A 285 -6.02 -7.57 -23.34
CA PHE A 285 -5.93 -8.95 -22.86
C PHE A 285 -4.54 -9.49 -23.13
N ILE A 286 -3.83 -9.87 -22.08
CA ILE A 286 -2.51 -10.49 -22.19
C ILE A 286 -2.65 -11.98 -21.86
N PHE A 287 -2.46 -12.82 -22.86
CA PHE A 287 -2.40 -14.26 -22.71
C PHE A 287 -0.96 -14.69 -22.48
N GLU A 288 -0.69 -15.09 -21.25
CA GLU A 288 0.60 -15.65 -20.91
C GLU A 288 0.52 -17.18 -20.92
N THR A 289 1.17 -17.77 -21.92
CA THR A 289 1.48 -19.20 -21.97
C THR A 289 2.96 -19.37 -21.69
N ARG A 290 3.34 -19.74 -20.46
CA ARG A 290 4.72 -20.20 -20.23
C ARG A 290 4.89 -21.55 -20.91
N GLY A 291 5.96 -21.66 -21.69
CA GLY A 291 6.20 -22.78 -22.59
C GLY A 291 6.08 -24.12 -21.87
N MET A 292 5.07 -24.90 -22.24
CA MET A 292 5.11 -26.34 -22.00
C MET A 292 6.28 -26.92 -22.81
N PRO A 293 7.08 -27.83 -22.24
CA PRO A 293 8.03 -28.59 -23.03
C PRO A 293 7.26 -29.28 -24.18
N PRO A 294 7.71 -29.15 -25.44
CA PRO A 294 7.01 -29.74 -26.59
C PRO A 294 6.94 -31.27 -26.55
N TRP A 295 7.70 -31.90 -25.65
CA TRP A 295 7.74 -33.33 -25.38
C TRP A 295 6.82 -33.77 -24.23
N SER A 296 6.05 -32.86 -23.61
CA SER A 296 5.16 -33.28 -22.51
C SER A 296 4.01 -34.14 -23.05
N SER A 297 3.76 -35.28 -22.42
CA SER A 297 2.60 -36.14 -22.68
C SER A 297 1.25 -35.42 -22.45
N LEU A 298 1.28 -34.22 -21.87
CA LEU A 298 0.12 -33.38 -21.60
C LEU A 298 -0.24 -32.45 -22.78
N LEU A 299 0.47 -32.51 -23.92
CA LEU A 299 0.18 -31.68 -25.10
C LEU A 299 -1.29 -31.72 -25.55
N PRO A 300 -1.98 -32.88 -25.61
CA PRO A 300 -3.40 -32.91 -25.99
C PRO A 300 -4.31 -32.19 -24.97
N LEU A 301 -4.03 -32.34 -23.67
CA LEU A 301 -4.77 -31.65 -22.61
C LEU A 301 -4.54 -30.14 -22.67
N TRP A 302 -3.31 -29.71 -22.94
CA TRP A 302 -2.99 -28.30 -23.13
C TRP A 302 -3.71 -27.73 -24.36
N GLN A 303 -3.70 -28.42 -25.50
CA GLN A 303 -4.42 -27.99 -26.70
C GLN A 303 -5.93 -27.88 -26.47
N PHE A 304 -6.52 -28.83 -25.75
CA PHE A 304 -7.93 -28.79 -25.38
C PHE A 304 -8.24 -27.56 -24.51
N SER A 305 -7.47 -27.35 -23.44
CA SER A 305 -7.62 -26.21 -22.53
C SER A 305 -7.42 -24.88 -23.25
N TYR A 306 -6.42 -24.79 -24.12
CA TYR A 306 -6.15 -23.62 -24.94
C TYR A 306 -7.30 -23.30 -25.89
N ARG A 307 -7.83 -24.30 -26.61
CA ARG A 307 -9.01 -24.13 -27.48
C ARG A 307 -10.24 -23.70 -26.70
N LYS A 308 -10.49 -24.28 -25.53
CA LYS A 308 -11.61 -23.88 -24.66
C LYS A 308 -11.46 -22.43 -24.19
N MET A 309 -10.27 -22.03 -23.74
CA MET A 309 -9.99 -20.65 -23.37
C MET A 309 -10.17 -19.70 -24.56
N LEU A 310 -9.64 -20.03 -25.74
CA LEU A 310 -9.88 -19.25 -26.96
C LEU A 310 -11.37 -19.14 -27.31
N GLY A 311 -12.14 -20.21 -27.14
CA GLY A 311 -13.59 -20.19 -27.35
C GLY A 311 -14.29 -19.22 -26.40
N VAL A 312 -13.95 -19.26 -25.11
CA VAL A 312 -14.44 -18.29 -24.12
C VAL A 312 -14.05 -16.88 -24.55
N LEU A 313 -12.79 -16.65 -24.89
CA LEU A 313 -12.28 -15.34 -25.27
C LEU A 313 -12.94 -14.76 -26.51
N ASN A 314 -13.19 -15.60 -27.52
CA ASN A 314 -13.93 -15.15 -28.70
C ASN A 314 -15.35 -14.76 -28.31
N GLY A 315 -16.06 -15.56 -27.50
CA GLY A 315 -17.37 -15.21 -26.97
C GLY A 315 -17.36 -13.90 -26.16
N VAL A 316 -16.30 -13.67 -25.38
CA VAL A 316 -16.05 -12.44 -24.63
C VAL A 316 -15.84 -11.24 -25.56
N ILE A 317 -15.00 -11.38 -26.59
CA ILE A 317 -14.73 -10.33 -27.56
C ILE A 317 -16.01 -9.99 -28.34
N ASP A 318 -16.78 -10.99 -28.72
CA ASP A 318 -18.05 -10.80 -29.43
C ASP A 318 -19.08 -10.11 -28.52
N SER A 319 -19.16 -10.49 -27.25
CA SER A 319 -20.00 -9.80 -26.26
C SER A 319 -19.62 -8.32 -26.09
N LEU A 320 -18.31 -8.03 -25.97
CA LEU A 320 -17.82 -6.65 -25.88
C LEU A 320 -18.11 -5.85 -27.16
N ARG A 321 -18.00 -6.46 -28.35
CA ARG A 321 -18.33 -5.83 -29.63
C ARG A 321 -19.81 -5.51 -29.73
N ASN A 322 -20.68 -6.46 -29.36
CA ASN A 322 -22.12 -6.25 -29.32
C ASN A 322 -22.48 -5.10 -28.38
N HIS A 323 -21.88 -5.07 -27.18
CA HIS A 323 -22.10 -4.00 -26.23
C HIS A 323 -21.58 -2.62 -26.72
N GLN A 324 -20.46 -2.62 -27.46
CA GLN A 324 -19.95 -1.44 -28.15
C GLN A 324 -20.94 -0.91 -29.19
N THR A 325 -21.59 -1.79 -29.96
CA THR A 325 -22.60 -1.38 -30.94
C THR A 325 -23.86 -0.83 -30.27
N GLU A 326 -24.32 -1.44 -29.19
CA GLU A 326 -25.54 -1.04 -28.47
C GLU A 326 -25.39 0.31 -27.76
N HIS A 327 -24.25 0.55 -27.09
CA HIS A 327 -24.07 1.74 -26.26
C HIS A 327 -23.21 2.84 -26.91
N LYS A 328 -22.84 2.69 -28.20
CA LYS A 328 -21.97 3.62 -28.95
C LYS A 328 -20.65 3.91 -28.21
N ARG A 329 -20.12 2.95 -27.44
CA ARG A 329 -18.89 3.11 -26.68
C ARG A 329 -17.70 2.69 -27.53
N SER A 330 -16.61 3.45 -27.49
CA SER A 330 -15.36 3.01 -28.11
C SER A 330 -14.62 2.08 -27.16
N ILE A 331 -14.78 0.77 -27.38
CA ILE A 331 -13.99 -0.26 -26.71
C ILE A 331 -12.91 -0.68 -27.71
N ARG A 332 -11.63 -0.57 -27.32
CA ARG A 332 -10.53 -1.13 -28.11
C ARG A 332 -10.05 -2.38 -27.38
N VAL A 333 -10.25 -3.53 -28.01
CA VAL A 333 -9.76 -4.80 -27.50
C VAL A 333 -8.48 -5.17 -28.24
N ASN A 334 -7.38 -5.29 -27.51
CA ASN A 334 -6.14 -5.86 -28.04
C ASN A 334 -5.90 -7.21 -27.38
N VAL A 335 -5.59 -8.21 -28.19
CA VAL A 335 -5.25 -9.56 -27.71
C VAL A 335 -3.78 -9.79 -27.99
N TRP A 336 -3.01 -9.96 -26.91
CA TRP A 336 -1.58 -10.21 -26.99
C TRP A 336 -1.29 -11.64 -26.59
N GLU A 337 -0.67 -12.41 -27.47
CA GLU A 337 -0.15 -13.73 -27.13
C GLU A 337 1.32 -13.60 -26.76
N ALA A 338 1.63 -13.67 -25.46
CA ALA A 338 3.01 -13.70 -24.98
C ALA A 338 3.58 -15.10 -25.21
N ARG A 339 3.97 -15.39 -26.46
CA ARG A 339 4.64 -16.64 -26.82
C ARG A 339 6.08 -16.62 -26.31
N TYR A 340 6.41 -17.51 -25.38
CA TYR A 340 7.81 -17.92 -25.23
C TYR A 340 8.22 -18.67 -26.51
N LEU A 341 9.12 -18.04 -27.27
CA LEU A 341 9.58 -18.41 -28.61
C LEU A 341 10.10 -19.85 -28.77
N SER A 342 10.32 -20.59 -27.68
CA SER A 342 10.86 -21.95 -27.73
C SER A 342 9.93 -22.93 -28.45
N VAL A 343 8.61 -22.85 -28.23
CA VAL A 343 7.63 -23.79 -28.83
C VAL A 343 7.41 -23.50 -30.31
N LEU A 344 7.36 -22.23 -30.70
CA LEU A 344 7.21 -21.83 -32.11
C LEU A 344 8.49 -22.09 -32.90
N CYS A 345 9.68 -21.87 -32.31
CA CYS A 345 10.94 -22.26 -32.96
C CYS A 345 10.98 -23.76 -33.20
N ILE A 346 10.62 -24.61 -32.23
CA ILE A 346 10.68 -26.07 -32.39
C ILE A 346 9.63 -26.56 -33.42
N TYR A 347 8.43 -25.98 -33.43
CA TYR A 347 7.41 -26.31 -34.42
C TYR A 347 7.80 -25.85 -35.84
N LEU A 348 8.33 -24.64 -36.00
CA LEU A 348 8.75 -24.11 -37.30
C LEU A 348 10.01 -24.79 -37.83
N THR A 349 10.97 -25.14 -36.96
CA THR A 349 12.13 -25.96 -37.33
C THR A 349 11.70 -27.35 -37.80
N ARG A 350 10.65 -27.95 -37.20
CA ARG A 350 10.05 -29.20 -37.69
C ARG A 350 9.30 -29.06 -39.02
N GLN A 351 8.86 -27.86 -39.38
CA GLN A 351 8.18 -27.56 -40.65
C GLN A 351 9.14 -26.98 -41.71
N GLY A 352 10.46 -27.00 -41.47
CA GLY A 352 11.47 -26.48 -42.41
C GLY A 352 11.52 -24.94 -42.53
N LEU A 353 10.85 -24.20 -41.65
CA LEU A 353 10.79 -22.73 -41.69
C LEU A 353 11.85 -22.12 -40.76
N SER A 354 12.71 -21.26 -41.32
CA SER A 354 13.85 -20.69 -40.62
C SER A 354 13.46 -19.69 -39.51
N PRO A 355 13.96 -19.84 -38.26
CA PRO A 355 13.68 -18.96 -37.13
C PRO A 355 14.24 -17.53 -37.23
N SER A 356 15.14 -17.23 -38.17
CA SER A 356 15.85 -15.94 -38.24
C SER A 356 14.92 -14.75 -38.51
N ASN A 357 13.87 -14.93 -39.32
CA ASN A 357 12.92 -13.86 -39.68
C ASN A 357 11.97 -13.43 -38.52
N LEU A 358 11.81 -14.28 -37.50
CA LEU A 358 10.89 -14.05 -36.37
C LEU A 358 11.54 -13.36 -35.18
N ARG A 359 12.85 -13.61 -34.94
CA ARG A 359 13.61 -12.94 -33.88
C ARG A 359 13.65 -11.44 -34.10
N GLU A 360 13.73 -10.97 -35.34
CA GLU A 360 13.83 -9.55 -35.65
C GLU A 360 12.49 -8.81 -35.56
N LYS A 361 11.37 -9.44 -35.95
CA LYS A 361 10.01 -8.90 -35.75
C LYS A 361 9.66 -8.77 -34.26
N ASN A 362 9.99 -9.76 -33.44
CA ASN A 362 9.71 -9.70 -32.00
C ASN A 362 10.67 -8.79 -31.22
N ARG A 363 11.93 -8.67 -31.65
CA ARG A 363 12.86 -7.69 -31.07
C ARG A 363 12.36 -6.25 -31.31
N ARG A 364 11.76 -5.97 -32.47
CA ARG A 364 11.07 -4.70 -32.75
C ARG A 364 9.78 -4.51 -31.94
N ALA A 365 8.98 -5.56 -31.75
CA ALA A 365 7.76 -5.50 -30.93
C ALA A 365 8.05 -5.27 -29.43
N LEU A 366 9.07 -5.96 -28.87
CA LEU A 366 9.47 -5.82 -27.46
C LEU A 366 10.28 -4.55 -27.20
N SER A 367 11.15 -4.11 -28.12
CA SER A 367 11.85 -2.81 -27.98
C SER A 367 10.90 -1.62 -28.11
N SER A 368 9.83 -1.72 -28.92
CA SER A 368 8.75 -0.72 -28.95
C SER A 368 7.93 -0.64 -27.66
N ARG A 369 8.02 -1.68 -26.80
CA ARG A 369 7.36 -1.75 -25.49
C ARG A 369 8.15 -1.02 -24.39
N CYS A 370 9.47 -0.99 -24.48
CA CYS A 370 10.34 -0.31 -23.51
C CYS A 370 10.58 1.18 -23.82
N ASN A 371 10.32 1.63 -25.05
CA ASN A 371 10.58 3.01 -25.50
C ASN A 371 9.32 3.81 -25.88
N ARG A 372 8.13 3.42 -25.41
CA ARG A 372 6.94 4.29 -25.53
C ARG A 372 6.88 5.21 -24.30
N PRO A 373 7.07 6.54 -24.48
CA PRO A 373 7.00 7.50 -23.41
C PRO A 373 5.57 7.74 -22.97
#